data_AF-A0A0B6X163-F1
#
_entry.id   AF-A0A0B6X163-F1
#
_cell.length_a   1.000
_cell.length_b   1.000
_cell.length_c   1.000
_cell.angle_alpha   90.00
_cell.angle_beta   90.00
_cell.angle_gamma   90.00
#
_symmetry.space_group_name_H-M   'P 1'
#
loop_
_entity.id
_entity.type
_entity.pdbx_description
1 polymer ?
#
loop_
_entity_poly.entity_id
_entity_poly.type
_entity_poly.pdbx_seq_one_letter_code
_entity_poly.pdbx_strand_id
1 'polypeptide(L)'
;MRHIKIWMGVALLGLLTAAVSIQALSQGRGRGIGRGPVRNVPTTNPSRPTNAASPGRSDKAARDVDRDRARGIAKKLNMTPEELEQKYQAERALNPHLTFGQFIAANVVARNLSAKHPNVTTEAILAGLRSGKSLGQTLQDLGVSEKEAREAERNARREIKEAHRNP
;
A
#
# COMPACT_ATOMS: atom_id res chain seq x y z
N MET A 1 -34.19 -26.59 25.65
CA MET A 1 -34.02 -25.13 25.51
C MET A 1 -33.01 -24.90 24.37
N ARG A 2 -33.41 -24.63 23.11
CA ARG A 2 -33.81 -23.32 22.52
C ARG A 2 -32.88 -22.20 23.04
N HIS A 3 -32.05 -21.53 22.24
CA HIS A 3 -32.41 -20.75 21.05
C HIS A 3 -31.24 -20.53 20.08
N ILE A 4 -31.57 -20.63 18.80
CA ILE A 4 -30.86 -20.12 17.62
C ILE A 4 -31.07 -18.60 17.54
N LYS A 5 -30.05 -17.83 17.15
CA LYS A 5 -30.22 -16.44 16.70
C LYS A 5 -29.44 -16.22 15.39
N ILE A 6 -30.21 -16.18 14.32
CA ILE A 6 -29.87 -15.76 12.96
C ILE A 6 -29.99 -14.21 12.93
N TRP A 7 -29.08 -13.51 12.24
CA TRP A 7 -29.34 -12.42 11.27
C TRP A 7 -28.20 -11.39 11.18
N MET A 8 -27.59 -11.30 10.00
CA MET A 8 -27.42 -10.10 9.15
C MET A 8 -26.94 -10.67 7.80
N GLY A 9 -27.72 -10.68 6.71
CA GLY A 9 -28.25 -9.49 6.02
C GLY A 9 -27.05 -8.65 5.58
N VAL A 10 -26.53 -8.70 4.35
CA VAL A 10 -27.20 -8.53 3.06
C VAL A 10 -26.32 -9.17 1.98
N ALA A 11 -26.86 -10.14 1.25
CA ALA A 11 -26.37 -10.48 -0.08
C ALA A 11 -26.98 -9.46 -1.05
N LEU A 12 -26.15 -8.64 -1.69
CA LEU A 12 -26.59 -7.86 -2.85
C LEU A 12 -25.86 -8.34 -4.09
N LEU A 13 -26.64 -9.07 -4.85
CA LEU A 13 -26.47 -9.51 -6.21
C LEU A 13 -26.27 -8.28 -7.12
N GLY A 14 -25.24 -8.33 -7.96
CA GLY A 14 -24.97 -7.32 -8.99
C GLY A 14 -24.29 -7.96 -10.18
N LEU A 15 -25.00 -8.89 -10.82
CA LEU A 15 -24.63 -9.52 -12.07
C LEU A 15 -24.79 -8.48 -13.20
N LEU A 16 -23.71 -8.06 -13.84
CA LEU A 16 -23.79 -7.44 -15.16
C LEU A 16 -22.72 -8.00 -16.09
N THR A 17 -23.22 -8.39 -17.25
CA THR A 17 -22.65 -9.15 -18.35
C THR A 17 -21.74 -8.34 -19.27
N ALA A 18 -20.70 -9.02 -19.78
CA ALA A 18 -20.11 -8.98 -21.13
C ALA A 18 -19.92 -7.64 -21.87
N ALA A 19 -18.71 -7.39 -22.39
CA ALA A 19 -18.39 -7.57 -23.83
C ALA A 19 -17.06 -6.89 -24.25
N VAL A 20 -16.24 -7.71 -24.91
CA VAL A 20 -15.49 -7.43 -26.17
C VAL A 20 -14.27 -6.48 -26.14
N SER A 21 -13.16 -7.11 -26.49
CA SER A 21 -11.84 -6.65 -26.92
C SER A 21 -11.85 -5.58 -28.01
N ILE A 22 -10.88 -4.65 -28.00
CA ILE A 22 -10.15 -4.25 -29.22
C ILE A 22 -8.68 -3.97 -28.89
N GLN A 23 -7.82 -4.80 -29.44
CA GLN A 23 -6.38 -4.57 -29.57
C GLN A 23 -6.17 -3.76 -30.85
N ALA A 24 -5.78 -2.51 -30.72
CA ALA A 24 -5.41 -1.67 -31.86
C ALA A 24 -3.89 -1.53 -31.91
N LEU A 25 -3.25 -2.30 -32.80
CA LEU A 25 -1.99 -1.90 -33.38
C LEU A 25 -2.24 -0.62 -34.19
N SER A 26 -1.46 0.42 -33.93
CA SER A 26 -1.19 1.43 -34.96
C SER A 26 0.31 1.71 -34.98
N GLN A 27 0.93 1.18 -36.04
CA GLN A 27 2.25 1.59 -36.51
C GLN A 27 2.14 3.01 -37.05
N GLY A 28 2.63 3.98 -36.28
CA GLY A 28 2.82 5.36 -36.74
C GLY A 28 4.25 5.58 -37.20
N ARG A 29 4.51 5.30 -38.47
CA ARG A 29 5.76 5.55 -39.18
C ARG A 29 5.86 7.07 -39.46
N GLY A 30 6.67 7.79 -38.70
CA GLY A 30 6.90 9.23 -38.87
C GLY A 30 8.39 9.56 -38.92
N ARG A 31 8.92 9.63 -40.14
CA ARG A 31 10.31 9.90 -40.50
C ARG A 31 10.57 11.41 -40.40
N GLY A 32 11.47 11.82 -39.51
CA GLY A 32 11.98 13.20 -39.42
C GLY A 32 13.50 13.21 -39.35
N ILE A 33 14.14 13.44 -40.50
CA ILE A 33 15.58 13.60 -40.66
C ILE A 33 15.95 15.02 -40.23
N GLY A 34 16.88 15.15 -39.28
CA GLY A 34 17.47 16.42 -38.87
C GLY A 34 18.90 16.22 -38.38
N ARG A 35 19.85 16.57 -39.25
CA ARG A 35 21.32 16.50 -39.09
C ARG A 35 21.81 17.30 -37.87
N GLY A 36 22.73 16.72 -37.12
CA GLY A 36 23.69 17.42 -36.25
C GLY A 36 25.05 16.68 -36.29
N PRO A 37 26.19 17.39 -36.43
CA PRO A 37 27.47 16.76 -36.73
C PRO A 37 28.07 15.99 -35.55
N VAL A 38 28.69 14.87 -35.91
CA VAL A 38 29.50 13.97 -35.09
C VAL A 38 30.63 14.72 -34.38
N ARG A 39 30.69 14.58 -33.05
CA ARG A 39 31.91 14.83 -32.27
C ARG A 39 32.31 13.51 -31.61
N ASN A 40 33.29 12.85 -32.20
CA ASN A 40 33.93 11.67 -31.63
C ASN A 40 34.62 12.06 -30.32
N VAL A 41 34.09 11.59 -29.20
CA VAL A 41 34.82 11.46 -27.94
C VAL A 41 34.69 10.01 -27.47
N PRO A 42 35.78 9.21 -27.45
CA PRO A 42 35.74 7.90 -26.83
C PRO A 42 35.86 8.09 -25.31
N THR A 43 34.73 8.30 -24.64
CA THR A 43 34.65 8.10 -23.19
C THR A 43 34.17 6.68 -22.95
N THR A 44 35.09 5.87 -22.43
CA THR A 44 34.86 4.53 -21.88
C THR A 44 33.72 4.58 -20.87
N ASN A 45 32.56 4.05 -21.25
CA ASN A 45 31.40 3.91 -20.39
C ASN A 45 31.50 2.50 -19.73
N PRO A 46 31.82 2.37 -18.43
CA PRO A 46 31.82 1.06 -17.79
C PRO A 46 30.38 0.54 -17.75
N SER A 47 30.21 -0.62 -18.37
CA SER A 47 29.00 -1.42 -18.44
C SER A 47 28.22 -1.41 -17.13
N ARG A 48 27.05 -0.77 -17.15
CA ARG A 48 26.00 -0.94 -16.16
C ARG A 48 25.61 -2.42 -16.15
N PRO A 49 25.82 -3.19 -15.07
CA PRO A 49 25.32 -4.55 -15.04
C PRO A 49 23.80 -4.48 -15.04
N THR A 50 23.21 -4.99 -16.12
CA THR A 50 21.81 -5.36 -16.18
C THR A 50 21.59 -6.48 -15.17
N ASN A 51 21.25 -6.11 -13.93
CA ASN A 51 20.73 -7.07 -12.96
C ASN A 51 19.36 -7.54 -13.45
N ALA A 52 19.39 -8.61 -14.24
CA ALA A 52 18.26 -9.49 -14.44
C ALA A 52 17.72 -9.87 -13.06
N ALA A 53 16.50 -9.45 -12.77
CA ALA A 53 15.83 -9.70 -11.52
C ALA A 53 15.67 -11.22 -11.32
N SER A 54 16.52 -11.80 -10.47
CA SER A 54 16.23 -13.10 -9.87
C SER A 54 15.08 -12.89 -8.87
N PRO A 55 13.90 -13.53 -9.05
CA PRO A 55 12.73 -13.26 -8.22
C PRO A 55 12.96 -13.54 -6.72
N GLY A 56 13.91 -14.40 -6.35
CA GLY A 56 14.19 -14.71 -4.93
C GLY A 56 14.99 -13.65 -4.15
N ARG A 57 15.71 -12.72 -4.80
CA ARG A 57 16.55 -11.73 -4.11
C ARG A 57 15.79 -10.46 -3.75
N SER A 58 14.78 -10.11 -4.54
CA SER A 58 13.84 -9.01 -4.30
C SER A 58 12.91 -9.26 -3.12
N ASP A 59 12.38 -10.47 -2.98
CA ASP A 59 11.48 -10.82 -1.87
C ASP A 59 12.20 -10.84 -0.52
N LYS A 60 13.42 -11.38 -0.47
CA LYS A 60 14.22 -11.37 0.77
C LYS A 60 14.63 -9.97 1.17
N ALA A 61 15.10 -9.15 0.22
CA ALA A 61 15.46 -7.76 0.50
C ALA A 61 14.24 -6.91 0.91
N ALA A 62 13.08 -7.12 0.30
CA ALA A 62 11.84 -6.46 0.70
C ALA A 62 11.41 -6.87 2.13
N ARG A 63 11.50 -8.16 2.46
CA ARG A 63 11.22 -8.67 3.82
C ARG A 63 12.21 -8.14 4.85
N ASP A 64 13.50 -8.09 4.53
CA ASP A 64 14.53 -7.54 5.43
C ASP A 64 14.26 -6.05 5.70
N VAL A 65 13.93 -5.27 4.66
CA VAL A 65 13.55 -3.85 4.77
C VAL A 65 12.26 -3.67 5.59
N ASP A 66 11.25 -4.51 5.38
CA ASP A 66 9.99 -4.43 6.13
C ASP A 66 10.19 -4.85 7.59
N ARG A 67 11.07 -5.81 7.90
CA ARG A 67 11.43 -6.19 9.27
C ARG A 67 12.16 -5.05 10.01
N ASP A 68 13.10 -4.39 9.35
CA ASP A 68 13.82 -3.24 9.95
C ASP A 68 12.87 -2.06 10.18
N ARG A 69 11.92 -1.83 9.27
CA ARG A 69 10.81 -0.87 9.47
C ARG A 69 9.89 -1.30 10.61
N ALA A 70 9.60 -2.59 10.74
CA ALA A 70 8.75 -3.13 11.80
C ALA A 70 9.31 -2.80 13.19
N ARG A 71 10.64 -2.92 13.39
CA ARG A 71 11.28 -2.68 14.70
C ARG A 71 11.02 -1.30 15.28
N GLY A 72 11.26 -0.23 14.52
CA GLY A 72 11.07 1.13 15.01
C GLY A 72 9.60 1.48 15.24
N ILE A 73 8.71 0.94 14.40
CA ILE A 73 7.27 1.16 14.52
C ILE A 73 6.67 0.39 15.71
N ALA A 74 7.13 -0.84 15.91
CA ALA A 74 6.62 -1.74 16.94
C ALA A 74 6.76 -1.13 18.34
N LYS A 75 7.94 -0.55 18.65
CA LYS A 75 8.16 0.22 19.89
C LYS A 75 7.14 1.35 20.05
N LYS A 76 6.89 2.10 18.96
CA LYS A 76 5.89 3.17 19.01
C LYS A 76 4.49 2.63 19.24
N LEU A 77 4.09 1.53 18.60
CA LEU A 77 2.75 0.94 18.71
C LEU A 77 2.55 0.09 19.98
N ASN A 78 3.54 -0.01 20.88
CA ASN A 78 3.53 -0.95 22.01
C ASN A 78 3.27 -2.40 21.58
N MET A 79 3.82 -2.81 20.44
CA MET A 79 3.78 -4.17 19.93
C MET A 79 5.21 -4.69 19.75
N THR A 80 5.36 -6.01 19.65
CA THR A 80 6.62 -6.60 19.17
C THR A 80 6.69 -6.58 17.64
N PRO A 81 7.90 -6.52 17.05
CA PRO A 81 8.07 -6.61 15.60
C PRO A 81 7.47 -7.90 15.03
N GLU A 82 7.56 -9.00 15.77
CA GLU A 82 7.05 -10.32 15.41
C GLU A 82 5.52 -10.34 15.38
N GLU A 83 4.85 -9.78 16.40
CA GLU A 83 3.38 -9.65 16.40
C GLU A 83 2.88 -8.78 15.24
N LEU A 84 3.62 -7.72 14.95
CA LEU A 84 3.27 -6.79 13.88
C LEU A 84 3.41 -7.44 12.50
N GLU A 85 4.47 -8.23 12.30
CA GLU A 85 4.66 -9.02 11.07
C GLU A 85 3.60 -10.12 10.94
N GLN A 86 3.27 -10.84 12.02
CA GLN A 86 2.22 -11.85 12.03
C GLN A 86 0.85 -11.27 11.66
N LYS A 87 0.48 -10.13 12.24
CA LYS A 87 -0.77 -9.43 11.90
C LYS A 87 -0.78 -8.97 10.44
N TYR A 88 0.35 -8.45 9.95
CA TYR A 88 0.46 -8.09 8.54
C TYR A 88 0.25 -9.30 7.62
N GLN A 89 0.87 -10.44 7.92
CA GLN A 89 0.72 -11.65 7.12
C GLN A 89 -0.73 -12.17 7.12
N ALA A 90 -1.40 -12.15 8.28
CA ALA A 90 -2.80 -12.53 8.40
C ALA A 90 -3.72 -11.64 7.55
N GLU A 91 -3.52 -10.33 7.60
CA GLU A 91 -4.30 -9.37 6.79
C GLU A 91 -3.97 -9.47 5.30
N ARG A 92 -2.70 -9.69 4.96
CA ARG A 92 -2.27 -9.85 3.56
C ARG A 92 -2.84 -11.10 2.91
N ALA A 93 -3.10 -12.16 3.68
CA ALA A 93 -3.79 -13.35 3.18
C ALA A 93 -5.21 -13.03 2.70
N LEU A 94 -5.88 -12.07 3.34
CA LEU A 94 -7.22 -11.59 2.99
C LEU A 94 -7.20 -10.40 2.01
N ASN A 95 -6.08 -9.69 1.94
CA ASN A 95 -5.83 -8.54 1.06
C ASN A 95 -4.46 -8.67 0.39
N PRO A 96 -4.36 -9.36 -0.76
CA PRO A 96 -3.06 -9.61 -1.41
C PRO A 96 -2.39 -8.32 -1.91
N HIS A 97 -3.13 -7.22 -2.04
CA HIS A 97 -2.61 -5.91 -2.43
C HIS A 97 -2.16 -5.04 -1.24
N LEU A 98 -2.39 -5.49 0.00
CA LEU A 98 -1.98 -4.77 1.19
C LEU A 98 -0.45 -4.76 1.32
N THR A 99 0.12 -3.57 1.26
CA THR A 99 1.55 -3.37 1.53
C THR A 99 1.80 -3.23 3.02
N PHE A 100 3.00 -3.61 3.48
CA PHE A 100 3.41 -3.43 4.87
C PHE A 100 3.28 -1.97 5.32
N GLY A 101 3.68 -1.02 4.46
CA GLY A 101 3.53 0.42 4.73
C GLY A 101 2.08 0.88 4.90
N GLN A 102 1.12 0.33 4.14
CA GLN A 102 -0.30 0.64 4.30
C GLN A 102 -0.86 0.06 5.61
N PHE A 103 -0.47 -1.16 5.97
CA PHE A 103 -0.85 -1.78 7.23
C PHE A 103 -0.33 -0.95 8.43
N ILE A 104 0.94 -0.52 8.39
CA ILE A 104 1.49 0.36 9.41
C ILE A 104 0.74 1.70 9.47
N ALA A 105 0.51 2.33 8.32
CA ALA A 105 -0.21 3.60 8.26
C ALA A 105 -1.61 3.49 8.85
N ALA A 106 -2.33 2.39 8.58
CA ALA A 106 -3.64 2.14 9.17
C ALA A 106 -3.58 2.08 10.70
N ASN A 107 -2.61 1.38 11.29
CA ASN A 107 -2.45 1.28 12.73
C ASN A 107 -2.10 2.63 13.38
N VAL A 108 -1.18 3.40 12.77
CA VAL A 108 -0.79 4.73 13.28
C VAL A 108 -1.95 5.72 13.19
N VAL A 109 -2.65 5.76 12.05
CA VAL A 109 -3.79 6.66 11.84
C VAL A 109 -4.94 6.33 12.78
N ALA A 110 -5.28 5.04 12.93
CA ALA A 110 -6.32 4.61 13.87
C ALA A 110 -6.00 5.10 15.27
N ARG A 111 -4.76 4.90 15.75
CA ARG A 111 -4.38 5.37 17.09
C ARG A 111 -4.47 6.88 17.25
N ASN A 112 -4.01 7.64 16.25
CA ASN A 112 -3.96 9.11 16.32
C ASN A 112 -5.36 9.73 16.24
N LEU A 113 -6.25 9.15 15.44
CA LEU A 113 -7.61 9.67 15.23
C LEU A 113 -8.65 9.05 16.15
N SER A 114 -8.42 7.87 16.72
CA SER A 114 -9.41 7.15 17.54
C SER A 114 -9.90 7.95 18.75
N ALA A 115 -9.06 8.85 19.30
CA ALA A 115 -9.45 9.74 20.40
C ALA A 115 -10.53 10.76 20.00
N LYS A 116 -10.60 11.16 18.73
CA LYS A 116 -11.58 12.13 18.19
C LYS A 116 -12.67 11.47 17.37
N HIS A 117 -12.34 10.39 16.67
CA HIS A 117 -13.19 9.65 15.76
C HIS A 117 -13.19 8.17 16.20
N PRO A 118 -14.06 7.77 17.14
CA PRO A 118 -14.04 6.41 17.71
C PRO A 118 -14.37 5.31 16.68
N ASN A 119 -14.97 5.67 15.55
CA ASN A 119 -15.26 4.80 14.41
C ASN A 119 -14.05 4.60 13.47
N VAL A 120 -12.97 5.38 13.63
CA VAL A 120 -11.73 5.21 12.87
C VAL A 120 -10.86 4.16 13.56
N THR A 121 -11.20 2.89 13.32
CA THR A 121 -10.46 1.73 13.84
C THR A 121 -9.53 1.16 12.78
N THR A 122 -8.49 0.44 13.19
CA THR A 122 -7.59 -0.26 12.26
C THR A 122 -8.38 -1.20 11.34
N GLU A 123 -9.36 -1.92 11.88
CA GLU A 123 -10.22 -2.84 11.12
C GLU A 123 -11.05 -2.11 10.06
N ALA A 124 -11.65 -0.97 10.41
CA ALA A 124 -12.42 -0.16 9.46
C ALA A 124 -11.54 0.40 8.34
N ILE A 125 -10.31 0.84 8.68
CA ILE A 125 -9.35 1.30 7.67
C ILE A 125 -8.93 0.15 6.76
N LEU A 126 -8.61 -1.02 7.32
CA LEU A 126 -8.22 -2.20 6.56
C LEU A 126 -9.35 -2.70 5.65
N ALA A 127 -10.61 -2.64 6.10
CA ALA A 127 -11.78 -2.97 5.30
C ALA A 127 -11.96 -2.02 4.09
N GLY A 128 -11.73 -0.72 4.28
CA GLY A 128 -11.74 0.23 3.16
C GLY A 128 -10.59 0.00 2.17
N LEU A 129 -9.38 -0.26 2.67
CA LEU A 129 -8.22 -0.61 1.83
C LEU A 129 -8.45 -1.92 1.05
N ARG A 130 -9.09 -2.91 1.67
CA ARG A 130 -9.53 -4.15 1.01
C ARG A 130 -10.51 -3.91 -0.12
N SER A 131 -11.32 -2.86 -0.02
CA SER A 131 -12.27 -2.46 -1.06
C SER A 131 -11.59 -1.71 -2.22
N GLY A 132 -10.25 -1.60 -2.20
CA GLY A 132 -9.46 -0.89 -3.20
C GLY A 132 -9.44 0.63 -3.02
N LYS A 133 -10.02 1.15 -1.92
CA LYS A 133 -10.01 2.58 -1.63
C LYS A 133 -8.63 3.00 -1.11
N SER A 134 -8.27 4.24 -1.37
CA SER A 134 -7.10 4.84 -0.70
C SER A 134 -7.38 5.06 0.79
N LEU A 135 -6.32 5.20 1.58
CA LEU A 135 -6.43 5.49 3.01
C LEU A 135 -7.22 6.78 3.26
N GLY A 136 -6.94 7.86 2.51
CA GLY A 136 -7.68 9.12 2.61
C GLY A 136 -9.16 9.01 2.23
N GLN A 137 -9.53 8.23 1.21
CA GLN A 137 -10.94 7.96 0.87
C GLN A 137 -11.64 7.14 1.96
N THR A 138 -10.94 6.15 2.52
CA THR A 138 -11.48 5.33 3.59
C THR A 138 -11.75 6.16 4.84
N LEU A 139 -10.85 7.07 5.20
CA LEU A 139 -11.08 7.99 6.32
C LEU A 139 -12.26 8.93 6.07
N GLN A 140 -12.44 9.41 4.83
CA GLN A 140 -13.59 10.23 4.46
C GLN A 140 -14.93 9.49 4.58
N ASP A 141 -14.97 8.22 4.14
CA ASP A 141 -16.14 7.37 4.31
C ASP A 141 -16.46 7.09 5.80
N LEU A 142 -15.42 7.10 6.64
CA LEU A 142 -15.55 7.03 8.10
C LEU A 142 -15.87 8.39 8.73
N GLY A 143 -16.23 9.41 7.96
CA GLY A 143 -16.67 10.71 8.46
C GLY A 143 -15.53 11.66 8.87
N VAL A 144 -14.27 11.31 8.58
CA VAL A 144 -13.14 12.24 8.77
C VAL A 144 -13.12 13.23 7.62
N SER A 145 -13.03 14.53 7.92
CA SER A 145 -12.92 15.55 6.86
C SER A 145 -11.70 15.31 5.98
N GLU A 146 -11.77 15.65 4.69
CA GLU A 146 -10.64 15.46 3.76
C GLU A 146 -9.35 16.12 4.27
N LYS A 147 -9.45 17.31 4.86
CA LYS A 147 -8.31 18.04 5.42
C LYS A 147 -7.66 17.26 6.55
N GLU A 148 -8.46 16.74 7.48
CA GLU A 148 -8.00 15.94 8.62
C GLU A 148 -7.46 14.59 8.18
N ALA A 149 -8.11 13.92 7.21
CA ALA A 149 -7.64 12.67 6.62
C ALA A 149 -6.25 12.84 5.99
N ARG A 150 -6.05 13.92 5.20
CA ARG A 150 -4.74 14.26 4.62
C ARG A 150 -3.70 14.57 5.69
N GLU A 151 -4.09 15.25 6.77
CA GLU A 151 -3.20 15.56 7.89
C GLU A 151 -2.79 14.31 8.66
N ALA A 152 -3.74 13.42 8.95
CA ALA A 152 -3.49 12.14 9.58
C ALA A 152 -2.57 11.26 8.74
N GLU A 153 -2.80 11.19 7.43
CA GLU A 153 -1.92 10.46 6.52
C GLU A 153 -0.49 11.04 6.51
N ARG A 154 -0.35 12.38 6.45
CA ARG A 154 0.97 13.04 6.50
C ARG A 154 1.67 12.78 7.83
N ASN A 155 0.95 12.88 8.95
CA ASN A 155 1.49 12.63 10.27
C ASN A 155 1.93 11.18 10.41
N ALA A 156 1.10 10.22 10.00
CA ALA A 156 1.47 8.80 9.98
C ALA A 156 2.71 8.55 9.12
N ARG A 157 2.80 9.11 7.91
CA ARG A 157 3.99 8.99 7.06
C ARG A 157 5.25 9.57 7.71
N ARG A 158 5.14 10.71 8.41
CA ARG A 158 6.25 11.32 9.15
C ARG A 158 6.68 10.43 10.31
N GLU A 159 5.75 9.96 11.13
CA GLU A 159 6.03 9.07 12.24
C GLU A 159 6.69 7.77 11.78
N ILE A 160 6.24 7.20 10.66
CA ILE A 160 6.84 6.01 10.07
C ILE A 160 8.28 6.27 9.64
N LYS A 161 8.52 7.42 9.00
CA LYS A 161 9.85 7.82 8.55
C LYS A 161 10.78 8.11 9.72
N GLU A 162 10.28 8.71 10.80
CA GLU A 162 11.03 8.99 12.02
C GLU A 162 11.38 7.71 12.77
N ALA A 163 10.43 6.79 12.93
CA ALA A 163 10.66 5.48 13.54
C ALA A 163 11.72 4.68 12.77
N HIS A 164 11.78 4.82 11.44
CA HIS A 164 12.83 4.21 10.64
C HIS A 164 14.19 4.90 10.80
N ARG A 165 14.22 6.22 11.06
CA ARG A 165 15.46 6.97 11.28
C ARG A 165 16.01 6.77 12.70
N ASN A 166 15.15 6.52 13.69
CA ASN A 166 15.52 6.33 15.10
C ASN A 166 14.75 5.14 15.71
N PRO A 167 15.20 3.89 15.46
CA PRO A 167 14.46 2.67 15.77
C PRO A 167 14.48 2.22 17.24
#